data_AF-J4XIT2-F1
#
_entry.id   AF-J4XIT2-F1
#
_cell.length_a   1.000
_cell.length_b   1.000
_cell.length_c   1.000
_cell.angle_alpha   90.00
_cell.angle_beta   90.00
_cell.angle_gamma   90.00
#
_symmetry.space_group_name_H-M   'P 1'
#
loop_
_entity.id
_entity.type
_entity.pdbx_description
1 polymer ?
#
loop_
_entity_poly.entity_id
_entity_poly.type
_entity_poly.pdbx_seq_one_letter_code
_entity_poly.pdbx_strand_id
1 'polypeptide(L)'
;DPVIRVVALCSNMAQAAAAMAVAWKTKNQKLRSLALSSGMTAYLGGITEPAMYGVNLKLKRPMYACMLGSGAAALFAGIVKLKAFIYVTPGLLSMAMWVSEDENYIVYALITLLISSVVTFAAALVIGFEDPKEEEEA
;
A
#
# COMPACT_ATOMS: atom_id res chain seq x y z
N ASP A 1 12.60 -1.77 16.35
CA ASP A 1 11.80 -0.63 16.81
C ASP A 1 10.32 -0.85 16.46
N PRO A 2 9.41 -0.77 17.45
CA PRO A 2 7.97 -0.99 17.24
C PRO A 2 7.29 0.07 16.36
N VAL A 3 7.85 1.28 16.25
CA VAL A 3 7.26 2.40 15.47
C VAL A 3 7.59 2.27 13.99
N ILE A 4 8.82 1.90 13.65
CA ILE A 4 9.27 1.77 12.24
C ILE A 4 8.38 0.78 11.46
N ARG A 5 7.89 -0.27 12.12
CA ARG A 5 7.02 -1.27 11.47
C ARG A 5 5.63 -0.75 11.14
N VAL A 6 5.11 0.11 12.00
CA VAL A 6 3.80 0.72 11.80
C VAL A 6 3.87 1.66 10.60
N VAL A 7 4.95 2.45 10.50
CA VAL A 7 5.20 3.29 9.32
C VAL A 7 5.40 2.44 8.07
N ALA A 8 6.13 1.34 8.16
CA ALA A 8 6.32 0.41 7.04
C ALA A 8 5.00 -0.25 6.60
N LEU A 9 4.10 -0.63 7.52
CA LEU A 9 2.75 -1.09 7.18
C LEU A 9 1.99 -0.01 6.39
N CYS A 10 1.98 1.22 6.88
CA CYS A 10 1.30 2.34 6.22
C CYS A 10 1.81 2.51 4.79
N SER A 11 3.13 2.51 4.60
CA SER A 11 3.76 2.62 3.28
C SER A 11 3.44 1.42 2.38
N ASN A 12 3.57 0.19 2.88
CA ASN A 12 3.36 -1.01 2.08
C ASN A 12 1.94 -1.13 1.54
N MET A 13 0.96 -0.83 2.40
CA MET A 13 -0.45 -0.85 2.01
C MET A 13 -0.79 0.28 1.03
N ALA A 14 -0.15 1.44 1.16
CA ALA A 14 -0.29 2.53 0.21
C ALA A 14 0.28 2.15 -1.16
N GLN A 15 1.49 1.57 -1.21
CA GLN A 15 2.10 1.12 -2.47
C GLN A 15 1.24 0.07 -3.18
N ALA A 16 0.70 -0.89 -2.42
CA ALA A 16 -0.20 -1.91 -2.92
C ALA A 16 -1.51 -1.30 -3.46
N ALA A 17 -2.12 -0.37 -2.70
CA ALA A 17 -3.35 0.31 -3.08
C ALA A 17 -3.21 1.17 -4.34
N ALA A 18 -2.11 1.92 -4.46
CA ALA A 18 -1.85 2.73 -5.65
C ALA A 18 -1.66 1.87 -6.89
N ALA A 19 -0.95 0.73 -6.78
CA ALA A 19 -0.81 -0.22 -7.88
C ALA A 19 -2.17 -0.81 -8.27
N MET A 20 -3.01 -1.18 -7.30
CA MET A 20 -4.38 -1.65 -7.57
C MET A 20 -5.27 -0.57 -8.22
N ALA A 21 -5.12 0.70 -7.81
CA ALA A 21 -5.84 1.80 -8.44
C ALA A 21 -5.39 2.02 -9.89
N VAL A 22 -4.09 1.87 -10.17
CA VAL A 22 -3.56 1.90 -11.54
C VAL A 22 -4.13 0.75 -12.36
N ALA A 23 -4.10 -0.48 -11.84
CA ALA A 23 -4.69 -1.65 -12.48
C ALA A 23 -6.18 -1.48 -12.80
N TRP A 24 -6.93 -0.77 -11.94
CA TRP A 24 -8.34 -0.50 -12.16
C TRP A 24 -8.58 0.49 -13.31
N LYS A 25 -7.74 1.53 -13.41
CA LYS A 25 -7.98 2.66 -14.32
C LYS A 25 -7.25 2.55 -15.67
N THR A 26 -6.16 1.77 -15.73
CA THR A 26 -5.36 1.63 -16.96
C THR A 26 -6.10 0.83 -18.03
N LYS A 27 -5.91 1.23 -19.29
CA LYS A 27 -6.37 0.52 -20.49
C LYS A 27 -5.31 -0.41 -21.08
N ASN A 28 -4.04 -0.21 -20.71
CA ASN A 28 -2.91 -0.99 -21.19
C ASN A 28 -2.86 -2.36 -20.50
N GLN A 29 -2.98 -3.46 -21.27
CA GLN A 29 -3.06 -4.81 -20.71
C GLN A 29 -1.79 -5.22 -19.96
N LYS A 30 -0.62 -4.83 -20.46
CA LYS A 30 0.68 -5.14 -19.82
C LYS A 30 0.80 -4.42 -18.49
N LEU A 31 0.48 -3.12 -18.47
CA LEU A 31 0.51 -2.32 -17.24
C LEU A 31 -0.51 -2.84 -16.23
N ARG A 32 -1.72 -3.21 -16.69
CA ARG A 32 -2.76 -3.79 -15.84
C ARG A 32 -2.30 -5.08 -15.17
N SER A 33 -1.73 -6.01 -15.93
CA SER A 33 -1.24 -7.29 -15.42
C SER A 33 -0.10 -7.10 -14.41
N LEU A 34 0.86 -6.23 -14.73
CA LEU A 34 1.95 -5.87 -13.82
C LEU A 34 1.43 -5.24 -12.53
N ALA A 35 0.49 -4.30 -12.63
CA ALA A 35 -0.06 -3.57 -11.48
C ALA A 35 -0.92 -4.46 -10.58
N LEU A 36 -1.70 -5.39 -11.15
CA LEU A 36 -2.44 -6.38 -10.36
C LEU A 36 -1.52 -7.35 -9.63
N SER A 37 -0.57 -7.96 -10.36
CA SER A 37 0.33 -8.95 -9.78
C SER A 37 1.22 -8.34 -8.70
N SER A 38 1.85 -7.19 -8.98
CA SER A 38 2.71 -6.48 -8.01
C SER A 38 1.92 -5.87 -6.85
N GLY A 39 0.70 -5.38 -7.09
CA GLY A 39 -0.19 -4.87 -6.04
C GLY A 39 -0.62 -5.98 -5.08
N MET A 40 -0.98 -7.17 -5.60
CA MET A 40 -1.35 -8.31 -4.75
C MET A 40 -0.18 -8.84 -3.94
N THR A 41 1.03 -8.94 -4.51
CA THR A 41 2.21 -9.36 -3.75
C THR A 41 2.59 -8.36 -2.67
N ALA A 42 2.43 -7.06 -2.93
CA ALA A 42 2.61 -6.01 -1.93
C ALA A 42 1.58 -6.10 -0.80
N TYR A 43 0.30 -6.39 -1.10
CA TYR A 43 -0.72 -6.61 -0.08
C TYR A 43 -0.46 -7.84 0.79
N LEU A 44 -0.15 -8.96 0.17
CA LEU A 44 -0.04 -10.25 0.85
C LEU A 44 1.31 -10.42 1.54
N GLY A 45 2.40 -10.24 0.79
CA GLY A 45 3.77 -10.49 1.24
C GLY A 45 4.52 -9.27 1.74
N GLY A 46 3.95 -8.06 1.60
CA GLY A 46 4.64 -6.82 1.94
C GLY A 46 5.83 -6.50 1.03
N ILE A 47 5.96 -7.21 -0.10
CA ILE A 47 7.02 -7.00 -1.09
C ILE A 47 6.57 -5.88 -2.02
N THR A 48 7.18 -4.70 -1.84
CA THR A 48 6.72 -3.47 -2.50
C THR A 48 7.63 -3.03 -3.64
N GLU A 49 8.80 -3.62 -3.81
CA GLU A 49 9.72 -3.28 -4.90
C GLU A 49 9.05 -3.33 -6.29
N PRO A 50 8.32 -4.39 -6.68
CA PRO A 50 7.73 -4.44 -8.02
C PRO A 50 6.61 -3.42 -8.19
N ALA A 51 5.83 -3.11 -7.15
CA ALA A 51 4.75 -2.12 -7.21
C ALA A 51 5.29 -0.69 -7.23
N MET A 52 6.26 -0.39 -6.37
CA MET A 52 6.88 0.92 -6.24
C MET A 52 7.64 1.28 -7.52
N TYR A 53 8.57 0.42 -7.97
CA TYR A 53 9.42 0.73 -9.12
C TYR A 53 8.75 0.42 -10.45
N GLY A 54 7.97 -0.67 -10.53
CA GLY A 54 7.33 -1.09 -11.77
C GLY A 54 6.11 -0.26 -12.15
N VAL A 55 5.44 0.36 -11.17
CA VAL A 55 4.15 1.05 -11.38
C VAL A 55 4.16 2.47 -10.81
N ASN A 56 4.26 2.62 -9.49
CA ASN A 56 3.94 3.88 -8.82
C ASN A 56 4.94 5.00 -9.15
N LEU A 57 6.25 4.68 -9.09
CA LEU A 57 7.33 5.61 -9.41
C LEU A 57 7.43 5.83 -10.92
N LYS A 58 7.21 4.78 -11.73
CA LYS A 58 7.19 4.85 -13.20
C LYS A 58 6.17 5.87 -13.70
N LEU A 59 4.96 5.86 -13.11
CA LEU A 59 3.87 6.78 -13.46
C LEU A 59 3.93 8.12 -12.71
N LYS A 60 4.78 8.23 -11.68
CA LYS A 60 5.01 9.38 -10.78
C LYS A 60 3.78 9.83 -9.97
N ARG A 61 2.65 10.07 -10.63
CA ARG A 61 1.41 10.55 -10.00
C ARG A 61 0.84 9.60 -8.95
N PRO A 62 0.82 8.26 -9.15
CA PRO A 62 0.38 7.33 -8.11
C PRO A 62 1.26 7.38 -6.85
N MET A 63 2.54 7.76 -6.98
CA MET A 63 3.43 7.92 -5.82
C MET A 63 2.97 9.04 -4.88
N TYR A 64 2.39 10.13 -5.40
CA TYR A 64 1.81 11.18 -4.55
C TYR A 64 0.59 10.68 -3.78
N ALA A 65 -0.23 9.83 -4.41
CA ALA A 65 -1.34 9.17 -3.72
C ALA A 65 -0.83 8.29 -2.56
N CYS A 66 0.27 7.55 -2.78
CA CYS A 66 0.90 6.76 -1.71
C CYS A 66 1.32 7.63 -0.52
N MET A 67 1.91 8.79 -0.78
CA MET A 67 2.35 9.71 0.28
C MET A 67 1.17 10.22 1.11
N LEU A 68 0.04 10.54 0.45
CA LEU A 68 -1.17 11.02 1.13
C LEU A 68 -1.79 9.93 2.01
N GLY A 69 -1.99 8.71 1.48
CA GLY A 69 -2.62 7.64 2.24
C GLY A 69 -1.73 7.08 3.34
N SER A 70 -0.42 6.94 3.09
CA SER A 70 0.52 6.55 4.15
C SER A 70 0.62 7.61 5.26
N GLY A 71 0.57 8.91 4.93
CA GLY A 71 0.52 9.98 5.90
C GLY A 71 -0.74 9.96 6.76
N ALA A 72 -1.92 9.76 6.15
CA ALA A 72 -3.19 9.65 6.87
C ALA A 72 -3.22 8.43 7.82
N ALA A 73 -2.74 7.28 7.34
CA ALA A 73 -2.65 6.07 8.15
C ALA A 73 -1.63 6.21 9.29
N ALA A 74 -0.47 6.82 9.04
CA ALA A 74 0.54 7.05 10.06
C ALA A 74 0.05 8.02 11.15
N LEU A 75 -0.75 9.03 10.79
CA LEU A 75 -1.37 9.93 11.76
C LEU A 75 -2.32 9.17 12.70
N PHE A 76 -3.21 8.34 12.13
CA PHE A 76 -4.10 7.49 12.93
C PHE A 76 -3.31 6.53 13.83
N ALA A 77 -2.31 5.84 13.26
CA ALA A 77 -1.51 4.86 13.99
C ALA A 77 -0.70 5.50 15.14
N GLY A 78 -0.27 6.76 14.96
CA GLY A 78 0.38 7.56 15.99
C GLY A 78 -0.56 7.95 17.13
N ILE A 79 -1.80 8.34 16.82
CA ILE A 79 -2.82 8.71 17.81
C ILE A 79 -3.19 7.52 18.70
N VAL A 80 -3.38 6.34 18.10
CA VAL A 80 -3.71 5.11 18.82
C VAL A 80 -2.48 4.41 19.43
N LYS A 81 -1.29 5.02 19.30
CA LYS A 81 0.00 4.50 19.79
C LYS A 81 0.23 3.04 19.40
N LEU A 82 -0.08 2.70 18.14
CA LEU A 82 0.07 1.35 17.63
C LEU A 82 1.53 0.88 17.77
N LYS A 83 1.73 -0.32 18.28
CA LYS A 83 3.06 -0.93 18.45
C LYS A 83 3.07 -2.33 17.85
N ALA A 84 4.14 -2.65 17.15
CA ALA A 84 4.39 -4.02 16.69
C ALA A 84 5.27 -4.77 17.70
N PHE A 85 4.89 -6.00 18.04
CA PHE A 85 5.56 -6.81 19.07
C PHE A 85 6.60 -7.79 18.50
N ILE A 86 6.50 -8.12 17.21
CA ILE A 86 7.35 -9.14 16.55
C ILE A 86 8.05 -8.56 15.31
N TYR A 87 9.26 -9.04 15.02
CA TYR A 87 10.03 -8.66 13.83
C TYR A 87 9.58 -9.42 12.57
N VAL A 88 8.58 -8.90 11.85
CA VAL A 88 8.14 -9.44 10.54
C VAL A 88 7.96 -8.31 9.52
N THR A 89 8.08 -8.62 8.23
CA THR A 89 7.73 -7.72 7.12
C THR A 89 6.24 -7.37 7.19
N PRO A 90 5.85 -6.09 7.24
CA PRO A 90 4.44 -5.74 7.34
C PRO A 90 3.67 -6.05 6.04
N GLY A 91 2.68 -6.92 6.14
CA GLY A 91 1.73 -7.28 5.09
C GLY A 91 0.47 -7.87 5.71
N LEU A 92 -0.55 -8.16 4.90
CA LEU A 92 -1.81 -8.74 5.38
C LEU A 92 -1.60 -10.09 6.07
N LEU A 93 -0.61 -10.88 5.63
CA LEU A 93 -0.27 -12.16 6.24
C LEU A 93 0.48 -12.01 7.57
N SER A 94 0.99 -10.82 7.87
CA SER A 94 1.81 -10.56 9.05
C SER A 94 1.03 -9.94 10.19
N MET A 95 -0.31 -9.95 10.13
CA MET A 95 -1.18 -9.41 11.18
C MET A 95 -0.94 -10.01 12.58
N ALA A 96 -0.38 -11.23 12.64
CA ALA A 96 0.04 -11.88 13.88
C ALA A 96 1.07 -11.07 14.70
N MET A 97 1.80 -10.13 14.08
CA MET A 97 2.79 -9.31 14.78
C MET A 97 2.19 -8.23 15.71
N TRP A 98 0.87 -7.99 15.61
CA TRP A 98 0.10 -7.09 16.49
C TRP A 98 -0.75 -7.83 17.52
N VAL A 99 -0.58 -9.15 17.64
CA VAL A 99 -1.23 -9.93 18.72
C VAL A 99 -0.55 -9.58 20.05
N SER A 100 -1.33 -9.09 21.00
CA SER A 100 -0.90 -8.85 22.39
C SER A 100 -1.98 -9.37 23.35
N GLU A 101 -1.59 -9.79 24.54
CA GLU A 101 -2.52 -10.32 25.56
C GLU A 101 -3.39 -9.23 26.21
N ASP A 102 -2.93 -7.98 26.21
CA ASP A 102 -3.55 -6.89 26.98
C ASP A 102 -4.43 -5.93 26.14
N GLU A 103 -4.19 -5.76 24.83
CA GLU A 103 -4.92 -4.81 23.99
C GLU A 103 -5.19 -5.33 22.56
N ASN A 104 -6.31 -4.87 21.97
CA ASN A 104 -6.75 -5.19 20.61
C ASN A 104 -5.96 -4.44 19.51
N TYR A 105 -4.62 -4.47 19.56
CA TYR A 105 -3.77 -3.82 18.56
C TYR A 105 -3.97 -4.34 17.13
N ILE A 106 -4.46 -5.58 16.98
CA ILE A 106 -4.85 -6.16 15.68
C ILE A 106 -5.95 -5.33 15.02
N VAL A 107 -6.95 -4.89 15.79
CA VAL A 107 -8.07 -4.09 15.25
C VAL A 107 -7.56 -2.73 14.79
N TYR A 108 -6.70 -2.08 15.58
CA TYR A 108 -6.08 -0.82 15.18
C TYR A 108 -5.15 -0.97 13.97
N ALA A 109 -4.43 -2.08 13.85
CA ALA A 109 -3.62 -2.38 12.67
C ALA A 109 -4.49 -2.59 11.42
N LEU A 110 -5.63 -3.29 11.54
CA LEU A 110 -6.60 -3.44 10.44
C LEU A 110 -7.18 -2.09 10.02
N ILE A 111 -7.55 -1.24 10.97
CA ILE A 111 -8.07 0.10 10.67
C ILE A 111 -6.97 0.94 9.99
N THR A 112 -5.74 0.87 10.47
CA THR A 112 -4.59 1.57 9.86
C THR A 112 -4.36 1.13 8.41
N LEU A 113 -4.39 -0.19 8.17
CA LEU A 113 -4.30 -0.78 6.84
C LEU A 113 -5.44 -0.28 5.95
N LEU A 114 -6.68 -0.33 6.43
CA LEU A 114 -7.86 0.12 5.69
C LEU A 114 -7.78 1.61 5.36
N ILE A 115 -7.37 2.45 6.31
CA ILE A 115 -7.17 3.89 6.07
C ILE A 115 -6.11 4.09 4.98
N SER A 116 -4.95 3.44 5.10
CA SER A 116 -3.88 3.57 4.10
C SER A 116 -4.37 3.17 2.71
N SER A 117 -5.03 2.02 2.61
CA SER A 117 -5.52 1.48 1.35
C SER A 117 -6.62 2.32 0.72
N VAL A 118 -7.66 2.68 1.49
CA VAL A 118 -8.81 3.43 0.98
C VAL A 118 -8.41 4.85 0.60
N VAL A 119 -7.65 5.55 1.44
CA VAL A 119 -7.21 6.92 1.15
C VAL A 119 -6.27 6.93 -0.04
N THR A 120 -5.31 6.00 -0.12
CA THR A 120 -4.40 5.92 -1.27
C THR A 120 -5.15 5.59 -2.55
N PHE A 121 -6.06 4.61 -2.52
CA PHE A 121 -6.82 4.21 -3.70
C PHE A 121 -7.70 5.36 -4.21
N ALA A 122 -8.44 6.02 -3.32
CA ALA A 122 -9.25 7.18 -3.67
C ALA A 122 -8.40 8.34 -4.21
N ALA A 123 -7.29 8.67 -3.54
CA ALA A 123 -6.37 9.71 -3.99
C ALA A 123 -5.76 9.38 -5.36
N ALA A 124 -5.39 8.11 -5.60
CA ALA A 124 -4.83 7.68 -6.88
C ALA A 124 -5.85 7.80 -8.02
N LEU A 125 -7.13 7.51 -7.76
CA LEU A 125 -8.19 7.70 -8.75
C LEU A 125 -8.45 9.17 -9.07
N VAL A 126 -8.43 10.04 -8.05
CA VAL A 126 -8.66 11.49 -8.18
C VAL A 126 -7.48 12.19 -8.87
N ILE A 127 -6.24 11.94 -8.42
CA ILE A 127 -5.03 12.50 -9.03
C ILE A 127 -4.86 11.97 -10.46
N GLY A 128 -5.22 10.70 -10.67
CA GLY A 128 -5.03 10.01 -11.93
C GLY A 128 -3.55 9.84 -12.29
N PHE A 129 -3.31 9.27 -13.47
CA PHE A 129 -1.98 9.09 -14.02
C PHE A 129 -2.04 9.15 -15.54
N GLU A 130 -0.89 9.36 -16.14
CA GLU A 130 -0.74 9.34 -17.58
C GLU A 130 -0.59 7.89 -18.02
N ASP A 131 -1.64 7.37 -18.67
CA ASP A 131 -1.68 5.97 -19.08
C ASP A 131 -0.79 5.78 -20.31
N PRO A 132 0.30 5.00 -20.23
CA PRO A 132 1.17 4.78 -21.37
C PRO A 132 0.40 4.05 -22.47
N LYS A 133 0.56 4.54 -23.72
CA LYS A 133 0.00 3.88 -24.91
C LYS A 133 0.47 2.42 -24.93
N GLU A 134 -0.43 1.54 -25.35
CA GLU A 134 -0.11 0.13 -25.53
C GLU A 134 0.97 0.05 -26.62
N GLU A 135 2.20 -0.31 -26.24
CA GLU A 135 3.24 -0.62 -27.21
C GLU A 135 2.79 -1.92 -27.90
N GLU A 136 2.29 -1.78 -29.14
CA GLU A 136 2.17 -2.88 -30.08
C GLU A 136 3.55 -3.54 -30.16
N GLU A 137 3.66 -4.73 -29.57
CA GLU A 137 4.81 -5.60 -29.79
C GLU A 137 4.81 -5.96 -31.27
N ALA A 138 5.74 -5.35 -32.01
CA ALA A 138 6.08 -5.70 -33.39
C ALA A 138 6.80 -7.05 -33.45
#